data_AF-A0A318K9M0-F1
#
_entry.id   AF-A0A318K9M0-F1
#
_cell.length_a   1.000
_cell.length_b   1.000
_cell.length_c   1.000
_cell.angle_alpha   90.00
_cell.angle_beta   90.00
_cell.angle_gamma   90.00
#
_symmetry.space_group_name_H-M   'P 1'
#
loop_
_entity.id
_entity.type
_entity.pdbx_description
1 polymer ?
#
loop_
_entity_poly.entity_id
_entity_poly.type
_entity_poly.pdbx_seq_one_letter_code
_entity_poly.pdbx_strand_id
1 'polypeptide(L)'
;MILQRDRTAVIAAALIAVGTITAACRNASGPAELSSGFWEVVDYGSVLSVRSDSVETYQLTDLSCLKEGTATRSGSSYLTDDKDVLTLRPGDGPDQAELHIDGSPGDRTLRRLTALPEKCTSSSRPASFDVFWQTFQENYPFFAAKGIDWQQVRDRFRDRAISAEQRGDDASLFATLRDMVSPLNDAHVVISAGDSGFFGQGRPGTVVPSPQFDQRVKEHVQQRDLHHPLADYANGRISYADLPDQNYGYLRVSSFSGYTPVRTFAADSAELDRALDAIFTPDRLTRLRGLILDLRLNGGGSDSLGLQLAARLTDRPHFAYAKKTRTTHPQPQRVTPAPAAFAGPIALLTSGSTISAGETFTQAMLERPCHNKNRPTHPGRLLRRHAAQPPHPPHLVVHPPQRRIPHLRQPNLRRTRHPTPPPRARLHGRRIRPAARLRLRPRAPLAHHRLLTPSTLADRLVTPPLPHSQPIHFSPTAPTR
;
A
#
# COMPACT_ATOMS: atom_id res chain seq x y z
N MET A 1 104.68 -0.75 -30.23
CA MET A 1 105.36 -2.01 -30.58
C MET A 1 104.64 -3.14 -29.85
N ILE A 2 103.97 -4.06 -30.57
CA ILE A 2 103.61 -5.45 -30.14
C ILE A 2 102.67 -5.57 -28.90
N LEU A 3 101.67 -6.45 -28.80
CA LEU A 3 100.78 -7.16 -29.75
C LEU A 3 99.63 -7.79 -28.91
N GLN A 4 98.43 -7.97 -29.49
CA GLN A 4 97.44 -9.04 -29.23
C GLN A 4 96.96 -9.45 -27.80
N ARG A 5 95.62 -9.34 -27.66
CA ARG A 5 94.62 -10.37 -27.24
C ARG A 5 94.64 -11.08 -25.87
N ASP A 6 93.51 -10.88 -25.19
CA ASP A 6 92.60 -11.87 -24.59
C ASP A 6 93.11 -12.92 -23.58
N ARG A 7 92.61 -12.80 -22.33
CA ARG A 7 91.83 -13.90 -21.70
C ARG A 7 90.89 -13.42 -20.60
N THR A 8 89.71 -14.05 -20.59
CA THR A 8 88.53 -13.81 -19.75
C THR A 8 88.72 -14.03 -18.24
N ALA A 9 88.00 -13.25 -17.44
CA ALA A 9 87.48 -13.67 -16.14
C ALA A 9 86.00 -13.23 -16.02
N VAL A 10 85.13 -14.13 -15.56
CA VAL A 10 83.67 -13.91 -15.49
C VAL A 10 83.25 -13.56 -14.08
N ILE A 11 82.56 -12.43 -13.91
CA ILE A 11 81.60 -12.22 -12.81
C ILE A 11 80.33 -11.66 -13.44
N ALA A 12 79.29 -12.49 -13.51
CA ALA A 12 78.01 -12.09 -14.09
C ALA A 12 77.16 -11.36 -13.05
N ALA A 13 76.90 -10.07 -13.27
CA ALA A 13 75.91 -9.32 -12.53
C ALA A 13 74.50 -9.61 -13.10
N ALA A 14 73.62 -10.18 -12.28
CA ALA A 14 72.22 -10.39 -12.65
C ALA A 14 71.44 -9.07 -12.55
N LEU A 15 71.04 -8.53 -13.70
CA LEU A 15 70.17 -7.36 -13.80
C LEU A 15 68.76 -7.68 -13.29
N ILE A 16 68.23 -6.82 -12.41
CA ILE A 16 66.83 -6.86 -11.98
C ILE A 16 65.97 -6.42 -13.16
N ALA A 17 65.26 -7.37 -13.78
CA ALA A 17 64.35 -7.08 -14.88
C ALA A 17 63.08 -6.38 -14.37
N VAL A 18 62.66 -5.33 -15.10
CA VAL A 18 61.44 -4.57 -14.81
C VAL A 18 60.22 -5.44 -15.09
N GLY A 19 59.58 -5.94 -14.03
CA GLY A 19 58.28 -6.59 -14.09
C GLY A 19 57.17 -5.54 -14.23
N THR A 20 56.48 -5.54 -15.37
CA THR A 20 55.29 -4.72 -15.59
C THR A 20 54.19 -5.08 -14.60
N ILE A 21 53.78 -4.13 -13.77
CA ILE A 21 52.60 -4.27 -12.92
C ILE A 21 51.37 -4.21 -13.82
N THR A 22 50.95 -5.37 -14.34
CA THR A 22 49.61 -5.53 -14.88
C THR A 22 48.64 -5.39 -13.73
N ALA A 23 48.08 -4.19 -13.58
CA ALA A 23 46.94 -3.94 -12.72
C ALA A 23 45.78 -4.80 -13.24
N ALA A 24 45.63 -5.99 -12.67
CA ALA A 24 44.49 -6.84 -12.90
C ALA A 24 43.27 -6.11 -12.34
N CYS A 25 42.54 -5.42 -13.21
CA CYS A 25 41.20 -4.97 -12.94
C CYS A 25 40.39 -6.19 -12.51
N ARG A 26 40.25 -6.38 -11.20
CA ARG A 26 39.17 -7.21 -10.66
C ARG A 26 37.90 -6.53 -11.13
N ASN A 27 37.29 -7.09 -12.19
CA ASN A 27 35.90 -6.82 -12.49
C ASN A 27 35.16 -6.98 -11.18
N ALA A 28 34.55 -5.90 -10.69
CA ALA A 28 33.64 -5.99 -9.57
C ALA A 28 32.51 -6.89 -10.06
N SER A 29 32.50 -8.13 -9.57
CA SER A 29 31.38 -9.05 -9.77
C SER A 29 30.11 -8.27 -9.40
N GLY A 30 29.13 -8.24 -10.30
CA GLY A 30 27.81 -7.75 -9.91
C GLY A 30 27.31 -8.50 -8.68
N PRO A 31 26.38 -7.93 -7.89
CA PRO A 31 25.79 -8.62 -6.76
C PRO A 31 25.36 -10.03 -7.20
N ALA A 32 25.82 -11.05 -6.47
CA ALA A 32 25.69 -12.43 -6.89
C ALA A 32 24.21 -12.75 -7.15
N GLU A 33 23.89 -13.23 -8.36
CA GLU A 33 22.50 -13.52 -8.72
C GLU A 33 21.98 -14.72 -7.93
N LEU A 34 20.74 -14.62 -7.45
CA LEU A 34 20.09 -15.73 -6.75
C LEU A 34 19.91 -16.91 -7.72
N SER A 35 20.40 -18.08 -7.33
CA SER A 35 20.29 -19.28 -8.16
C SER A 35 18.82 -19.68 -8.36
N SER A 36 18.51 -20.06 -9.61
CA SER A 36 17.18 -20.55 -9.99
C SER A 36 16.73 -21.71 -9.11
N GLY A 37 15.43 -21.81 -8.87
CA GLY A 37 14.84 -22.80 -7.98
C GLY A 37 13.59 -22.30 -7.28
N PHE A 38 13.16 -23.05 -6.28
CA PHE A 38 11.94 -22.77 -5.52
C PHE A 38 12.30 -22.21 -4.15
N TRP A 39 11.58 -21.17 -3.74
CA TRP A 39 11.88 -20.42 -2.52
C TRP A 39 10.60 -20.08 -1.77
N GLU A 40 10.47 -20.54 -0.54
CA GLU A 40 9.41 -20.13 0.37
C GLU A 40 9.69 -18.71 0.87
N VAL A 41 8.69 -17.82 0.84
CA VAL A 41 8.73 -16.53 1.52
C VAL A 41 8.27 -16.76 2.96
N VAL A 42 9.21 -16.79 3.90
CA VAL A 42 9.01 -17.30 5.26
C VAL A 42 7.91 -16.52 5.98
N ASP A 43 6.88 -17.23 6.45
CA ASP A 43 5.72 -16.68 7.18
C ASP A 43 4.84 -15.67 6.40
N TYR A 44 4.92 -15.68 5.06
CA TYR A 44 4.03 -14.90 4.17
C TYR A 44 2.96 -15.75 3.46
N GLY A 45 3.00 -17.08 3.58
CA GLY A 45 2.09 -17.96 2.84
C GLY A 45 2.31 -17.86 1.33
N SER A 46 3.58 -17.80 0.89
CA SER A 46 3.94 -17.65 -0.53
C SER A 46 5.19 -18.44 -0.91
N VAL A 47 5.24 -18.88 -2.17
CA VAL A 47 6.40 -19.53 -2.78
C VAL A 47 6.74 -18.82 -4.09
N LEU A 48 8.04 -18.66 -4.35
CA LEU A 48 8.60 -18.13 -5.58
C LEU A 48 9.19 -19.28 -6.40
N SER A 49 8.89 -19.33 -7.70
CA SER A 49 9.66 -20.09 -8.69
C SER A 49 10.56 -19.12 -9.45
N VAL A 50 11.84 -19.08 -9.09
CA VAL A 50 12.84 -18.16 -9.64
C VAL A 50 13.55 -18.80 -10.83
N ARG A 51 13.59 -18.08 -11.96
CA ARG A 51 14.37 -18.38 -13.16
C ARG A 51 15.28 -17.19 -13.50
N SER A 52 16.17 -17.37 -14.48
CA SER A 52 17.13 -16.33 -14.92
C SER A 52 16.49 -15.06 -15.49
N ASP A 53 15.24 -15.15 -15.98
CA ASP A 53 14.49 -14.10 -16.67
C ASP A 53 13.17 -13.72 -15.98
N SER A 54 12.72 -14.50 -15.01
CA SER A 54 11.37 -14.43 -14.46
C SER A 54 11.26 -14.98 -13.04
N VAL A 55 10.32 -14.43 -12.27
CA VAL A 55 9.92 -14.93 -10.94
C VAL A 55 8.42 -15.14 -10.96
N GLU A 56 7.96 -16.36 -10.73
CA GLU A 56 6.54 -16.65 -10.55
C GLU A 56 6.19 -16.71 -9.07
N THR A 57 5.16 -15.98 -8.65
CA THR A 57 4.69 -15.99 -7.26
C THR A 57 3.46 -16.88 -7.13
N TYR A 58 3.45 -17.70 -6.09
CA TYR A 58 2.35 -18.59 -5.72
C TYR A 58 1.91 -18.28 -4.30
N GLN A 59 0.61 -18.13 -4.07
CA GLN A 59 0.00 -18.11 -2.74
C GLN A 59 -0.21 -19.54 -2.26
N LEU A 60 0.32 -19.87 -1.08
CA LEU A 60 0.23 -21.19 -0.46
C LEU A 60 -0.62 -21.14 0.81
N THR A 61 -1.42 -22.18 1.00
CA THR A 61 -2.09 -22.54 2.26
C THR A 61 -1.99 -24.05 2.48
N ASP A 62 -2.33 -24.53 3.67
CA ASP A 62 -2.45 -25.98 3.95
C ASP A 62 -3.48 -26.66 3.03
N LEU A 63 -4.44 -25.90 2.49
CA LEU A 63 -5.47 -26.38 1.59
C LEU A 63 -5.03 -26.34 0.11
N SER A 64 -4.44 -25.24 -0.36
CA SER A 64 -4.30 -24.92 -1.79
C SER A 64 -2.99 -24.21 -2.13
N CYS A 65 -2.59 -24.26 -3.41
CA CYS A 65 -1.56 -23.37 -3.94
C CYS A 65 -2.06 -22.73 -5.24
N LEU A 66 -2.06 -21.40 -5.31
CA LEU A 66 -2.58 -20.63 -6.45
C LEU A 66 -1.49 -19.72 -7.01
N LYS A 67 -1.27 -19.76 -8.34
CA LYS A 67 -0.37 -18.80 -9.00
C LYS A 67 -1.00 -17.40 -8.94
N GLU A 68 -0.24 -16.44 -8.44
CA GLU A 68 -0.66 -15.05 -8.25
C GLU A 68 -0.24 -14.16 -9.42
N GLY A 69 1.01 -14.29 -9.88
CA GLY A 69 1.55 -13.47 -10.96
C GLY A 69 2.95 -13.91 -11.40
N THR A 70 3.51 -13.16 -12.35
CA THR A 70 4.89 -13.30 -12.82
C THR A 70 5.54 -11.92 -12.80
N ALA A 71 6.76 -11.82 -12.28
CA ALA A 71 7.64 -10.66 -12.48
C ALA A 71 8.68 -10.98 -13.54
N THR A 72 8.97 -10.02 -14.42
CA THR A 72 9.95 -10.16 -15.51
C THR A 72 11.24 -9.43 -15.18
N ARG A 73 12.39 -9.97 -15.58
CA ARG A 73 13.68 -9.38 -15.24
C ARG A 73 13.87 -7.99 -15.87
N SER A 74 14.33 -7.05 -15.05
CA SER A 74 14.67 -5.68 -15.42
C SER A 74 15.99 -5.30 -14.75
N GLY A 75 17.09 -5.40 -15.51
CA GLY A 75 18.45 -5.23 -14.97
C GLY A 75 18.81 -6.28 -13.92
N SER A 76 19.09 -5.81 -12.70
CA SER A 76 19.40 -6.64 -11.52
C SER A 76 18.18 -7.02 -10.66
N SER A 77 16.98 -6.57 -11.04
CA SER A 77 15.74 -6.77 -10.29
C SER A 77 14.65 -7.36 -11.20
N TYR A 78 13.45 -7.57 -10.67
CA TYR A 78 12.30 -8.06 -11.43
C TYR A 78 11.12 -7.09 -11.27
N LEU A 79 10.36 -6.86 -12.34
CA LEU A 79 9.23 -5.95 -12.40
C LEU A 79 7.92 -6.74 -12.51
N THR A 80 6.96 -6.49 -11.62
CA THR A 80 5.60 -7.08 -11.69
C THR A 80 4.73 -6.34 -12.71
N ASP A 81 3.61 -6.95 -13.12
CA ASP A 81 2.58 -6.28 -13.96
C ASP A 81 2.02 -5.00 -13.30
N ASP A 82 1.94 -4.97 -11.97
CA ASP A 82 1.51 -3.81 -11.17
C ASP A 82 2.64 -2.77 -10.93
N LYS A 83 3.82 -3.00 -11.52
CA LYS A 83 5.06 -2.17 -11.48
C LYS A 83 5.83 -2.16 -10.15
N ASP A 84 5.58 -3.11 -9.27
CA ASP A 84 6.43 -3.32 -8.10
C ASP A 84 7.79 -3.87 -8.55
N VAL A 85 8.86 -3.38 -7.93
CA VAL A 85 10.22 -3.87 -8.17
C VAL A 85 10.62 -4.82 -7.05
N LEU A 86 10.98 -6.04 -7.43
CA LEU A 86 11.43 -7.12 -6.56
C LEU A 86 12.93 -7.29 -6.73
N THR A 87 13.70 -7.20 -5.65
CA THR A 87 15.14 -7.50 -5.67
C THR A 87 15.41 -8.75 -4.85
N LEU A 88 16.01 -9.76 -5.48
CA LEU A 88 16.38 -11.03 -4.85
C LEU A 88 17.88 -11.03 -4.56
N ARG A 89 18.28 -11.31 -3.32
CA ARG A 89 19.69 -11.35 -2.88
C ARG A 89 19.99 -12.71 -2.24
N PRO A 90 21.12 -13.37 -2.54
CA PRO A 90 21.60 -14.51 -1.75
C PRO A 90 21.86 -14.10 -0.30
N GLY A 91 21.55 -14.99 0.64
CA GLY A 91 21.87 -14.83 2.06
C GLY A 91 23.19 -15.50 2.42
N ASP A 92 23.45 -15.65 3.73
CA ASP A 92 24.69 -16.21 4.27
C ASP A 92 24.93 -17.70 3.93
N GLY A 93 23.90 -18.41 3.47
CA GLY A 93 23.96 -19.84 3.13
C GLY A 93 23.24 -20.18 1.82
N PRO A 94 23.54 -21.32 1.19
CA PRO A 94 23.01 -21.70 -0.14
C PRO A 94 21.48 -21.87 -0.16
N ASP A 95 20.87 -22.07 1.01
CA ASP A 95 19.43 -22.27 1.19
C ASP A 95 18.71 -21.05 1.78
N GLN A 96 19.41 -19.92 1.90
CA GLN A 96 18.88 -18.66 2.41
C GLN A 96 19.01 -17.56 1.37
N ALA A 97 18.01 -16.68 1.32
CA ALA A 97 18.01 -15.49 0.48
C ALA A 97 17.08 -14.41 1.06
N GLU A 98 17.08 -13.24 0.44
CA GLU A 98 16.24 -12.11 0.79
C GLU A 98 15.43 -11.65 -0.43
N LEU A 99 14.17 -11.32 -0.20
CA LEU A 99 13.32 -10.58 -1.13
C LEU A 99 13.08 -9.16 -0.59
N HIS A 100 13.60 -8.17 -1.30
CA HIS A 100 13.22 -6.77 -1.14
C HIS A 100 12.04 -6.44 -2.05
N ILE A 101 11.14 -5.56 -1.60
CA ILE A 101 10.11 -4.96 -2.43
C ILE A 101 10.22 -3.45 -2.27
N ASP A 102 10.47 -2.77 -3.39
CA ASP A 102 10.62 -1.32 -3.43
C ASP A 102 9.44 -0.61 -2.75
N GLY A 103 9.74 0.39 -1.93
CA GLY A 103 8.73 1.13 -1.17
C GLY A 103 8.22 0.47 0.11
N SER A 104 8.61 -0.79 0.39
CA SER A 104 8.43 -1.43 1.70
C SER A 104 9.78 -1.54 2.43
N PRO A 105 9.94 -0.97 3.63
CA PRO A 105 11.15 -1.13 4.42
C PRO A 105 11.15 -2.49 5.13
N GLY A 106 12.36 -3.04 5.32
CA GLY A 106 12.60 -4.43 5.73
C GLY A 106 12.64 -5.40 4.55
N ASP A 107 13.33 -6.52 4.74
CA ASP A 107 13.52 -7.58 3.74
C ASP A 107 12.81 -8.86 4.16
N ARG A 108 12.29 -9.63 3.20
CA ARG A 108 11.59 -10.90 3.49
C ARG A 108 12.57 -12.06 3.35
N THR A 109 12.76 -12.83 4.42
CA THR A 109 13.59 -14.03 4.37
C THR A 109 12.99 -15.07 3.44
N LEU A 110 13.85 -15.64 2.59
CA LEU A 110 13.55 -16.74 1.69
C LEU A 110 14.26 -18.01 2.16
N ARG A 111 13.56 -19.13 2.10
CA ARG A 111 14.11 -20.47 2.38
C ARG A 111 14.01 -21.33 1.11
N ARG A 112 15.11 -21.97 0.70
CA ARG A 112 15.10 -22.86 -0.47
C ARG A 112 14.17 -24.06 -0.23
N LEU A 113 13.42 -24.42 -1.25
CA LEU A 113 12.66 -25.65 -1.35
C LEU A 113 13.30 -26.59 -2.39
N THR A 114 13.25 -27.89 -2.13
CA THR A 114 13.76 -28.92 -3.05
C THR A 114 12.94 -29.04 -4.33
N ALA A 115 11.63 -28.77 -4.25
CA ALA A 115 10.69 -28.75 -5.36
C ALA A 115 9.58 -27.72 -5.10
N LEU A 116 8.84 -27.36 -6.15
CA LEU A 116 7.58 -26.64 -6.00
C LEU A 116 6.57 -27.56 -5.27
N PRO A 117 5.82 -27.11 -4.25
CA PRO A 117 4.85 -27.96 -3.55
C PRO A 117 3.83 -28.59 -4.52
N GLU A 118 3.50 -29.86 -4.32
CA GLU A 118 2.62 -30.62 -5.24
C GLU A 118 1.24 -29.97 -5.44
N LYS A 119 0.73 -29.27 -4.42
CA LYS A 119 -0.51 -28.49 -4.52
C LYS A 119 -0.47 -27.43 -5.63
N CYS A 120 0.71 -26.94 -6.00
CA CYS A 120 0.90 -25.90 -7.04
C CYS A 120 0.89 -26.48 -8.47
N THR A 121 1.09 -27.79 -8.62
CA THR A 121 1.00 -28.52 -9.90
C THR A 121 -0.27 -29.37 -9.99
N SER A 122 -0.99 -29.55 -8.88
CA SER A 122 -2.26 -30.29 -8.83
C SER A 122 -3.35 -29.68 -9.69
N SER A 123 -4.10 -30.54 -10.39
CA SER A 123 -5.34 -30.17 -11.09
C SER A 123 -6.55 -30.08 -10.15
N SER A 124 -6.44 -30.60 -8.93
CA SER A 124 -7.52 -30.55 -7.92
C SER A 124 -7.67 -29.14 -7.38
N ARG A 125 -8.88 -28.59 -7.46
CA ARG A 125 -9.21 -27.26 -6.96
C ARG A 125 -10.21 -27.38 -5.81
N PRO A 126 -9.80 -27.10 -4.56
CA PRO A 126 -10.73 -26.91 -3.46
C PRO A 126 -11.72 -25.79 -3.77
N ALA A 127 -12.89 -25.80 -3.13
CA ALA A 127 -13.88 -24.75 -3.29
C ALA A 127 -13.30 -23.38 -2.94
N SER A 128 -13.63 -22.37 -3.74
CA SER A 128 -13.11 -21.00 -3.62
C SER A 128 -13.41 -20.40 -2.23
N PHE A 129 -14.57 -20.75 -1.65
CA PHE A 129 -14.88 -20.41 -0.26
C PHE A 129 -13.89 -21.00 0.76
N ASP A 130 -13.58 -22.30 0.67
CA ASP A 130 -12.70 -22.94 1.64
C ASP A 130 -11.26 -22.40 1.50
N VAL A 131 -10.80 -22.11 0.28
CA VAL A 131 -9.51 -21.43 0.05
C VAL A 131 -9.48 -20.04 0.66
N PHE A 132 -10.53 -19.24 0.45
CA PHE A 132 -10.65 -17.90 1.02
C PHE A 132 -10.67 -17.94 2.55
N TRP A 133 -11.44 -18.85 3.14
CA TRP A 133 -11.53 -19.00 4.59
C TRP A 133 -10.19 -19.45 5.20
N GLN A 134 -9.55 -20.48 4.63
CA GLN A 134 -8.26 -21.01 5.10
C GLN A 134 -7.16 -19.95 5.02
N THR A 135 -7.15 -19.19 3.94
CA THR A 135 -6.23 -18.07 3.72
C THR A 135 -6.27 -17.08 4.88
N PHE A 136 -7.48 -16.68 5.30
CA PHE A 136 -7.64 -15.80 6.46
C PHE A 136 -7.24 -16.50 7.76
N GLN A 137 -7.60 -17.77 7.96
CA GLN A 137 -7.27 -18.56 9.16
C GLN A 137 -5.76 -18.62 9.44
N GLU A 138 -4.93 -18.75 8.40
CA GLU A 138 -3.48 -18.86 8.54
C GLU A 138 -2.76 -17.50 8.65
N ASN A 139 -3.29 -16.46 7.98
CA ASN A 139 -2.58 -15.21 7.70
C ASN A 139 -3.17 -13.97 8.38
N TYR A 140 -4.43 -13.98 8.82
CA TYR A 140 -5.05 -12.80 9.45
C TYR A 140 -4.78 -12.76 10.96
N PRO A 141 -4.02 -11.76 11.47
CA PRO A 141 -3.48 -11.82 12.83
C PRO A 141 -4.42 -11.26 13.91
N PHE A 142 -5.53 -10.63 13.54
CA PHE A 142 -6.33 -9.81 14.46
C PHE A 142 -7.64 -10.45 14.95
N PHE A 143 -7.92 -11.72 14.66
CA PHE A 143 -9.14 -12.39 15.12
C PHE A 143 -9.32 -12.34 16.64
N ALA A 144 -8.30 -12.79 17.39
CA ALA A 144 -8.31 -12.74 18.85
C ALA A 144 -8.45 -11.31 19.38
N ALA A 145 -7.72 -10.35 18.80
CA ALA A 145 -7.79 -8.94 19.18
C ALA A 145 -9.14 -8.27 18.88
N LYS A 146 -9.94 -8.85 17.97
CA LYS A 146 -11.30 -8.40 17.61
C LYS A 146 -12.40 -9.25 18.26
N GLY A 147 -12.06 -10.29 19.03
CA GLY A 147 -13.03 -11.20 19.64
C GLY A 147 -13.82 -12.03 18.62
N ILE A 148 -13.23 -12.35 17.47
CA ILE A 148 -13.91 -13.04 16.36
C ILE A 148 -13.49 -14.51 16.33
N ASP A 149 -14.47 -15.41 16.50
CA ASP A 149 -14.32 -16.83 16.22
C ASP A 149 -14.45 -17.07 14.70
N TRP A 150 -13.33 -17.38 14.06
CA TRP A 150 -13.29 -17.59 12.61
C TRP A 150 -13.90 -18.94 12.17
N GLN A 151 -14.00 -19.93 13.06
CA GLN A 151 -14.70 -21.19 12.77
C GLN A 151 -16.22 -20.96 12.76
N GLN A 152 -16.75 -20.25 13.77
CA GLN A 152 -18.16 -19.85 13.77
C GLN A 152 -18.54 -19.02 12.54
N VAL A 153 -17.64 -18.15 12.07
CA VAL A 153 -17.82 -17.42 10.80
C VAL A 153 -17.83 -18.40 9.62
N ARG A 154 -16.98 -19.43 9.59
CA ARG A 154 -17.02 -20.48 8.55
C ARG A 154 -18.40 -21.11 8.46
N ASP A 155 -18.87 -21.64 9.58
CA ASP A 155 -20.10 -22.43 9.64
C ASP A 155 -21.33 -21.62 9.24
N ARG A 156 -21.33 -20.31 9.58
CA ARG A 156 -22.39 -19.38 9.19
C ARG A 156 -22.47 -19.10 7.69
N PHE A 157 -21.34 -19.06 6.98
CA PHE A 157 -21.29 -18.57 5.59
C PHE A 157 -21.06 -19.68 4.54
N ARG A 158 -20.54 -20.84 4.94
CA ARG A 158 -20.09 -21.89 4.01
C ARG A 158 -21.16 -22.37 3.05
N ASP A 159 -22.31 -22.83 3.54
CA ASP A 159 -23.33 -23.45 2.68
C ASP A 159 -23.91 -22.45 1.66
N ARG A 160 -24.05 -21.17 2.04
CA ARG A 160 -24.45 -20.09 1.13
C ARG A 160 -23.42 -19.88 0.03
N ALA A 161 -22.13 -19.87 0.36
CA ALA A 161 -21.04 -19.67 -0.60
C ALA A 161 -20.86 -20.86 -1.54
N ILE A 162 -20.82 -22.10 -1.01
CA ILE A 162 -20.72 -23.33 -1.80
C ILE A 162 -21.92 -23.45 -2.76
N SER A 163 -23.14 -23.13 -2.29
CA SER A 163 -24.33 -23.12 -3.16
C SER A 163 -24.27 -22.07 -4.27
N ALA A 164 -23.61 -20.93 -4.06
CA ALA A 164 -23.41 -19.92 -5.10
C ALA A 164 -22.37 -20.38 -6.13
N GLU A 165 -21.24 -20.92 -5.65
CA GLU A 165 -20.15 -21.45 -6.48
C GLU A 165 -20.63 -22.62 -7.37
N GLN A 166 -21.40 -23.57 -6.83
CA GLN A 166 -21.98 -24.68 -7.58
C GLN A 166 -22.95 -24.23 -8.69
N ARG A 167 -23.62 -23.07 -8.53
CA ARG A 167 -24.49 -22.48 -9.55
C ARG A 167 -23.76 -21.60 -10.56
N GLY A 168 -22.46 -21.32 -10.35
CA GLY A 168 -21.71 -20.34 -11.13
C GLY A 168 -22.20 -18.90 -10.92
N ASP A 169 -22.74 -18.60 -9.73
CA ASP A 169 -23.24 -17.29 -9.35
C ASP A 169 -22.15 -16.49 -8.62
N ASP A 170 -21.20 -16.00 -9.41
CA ASP A 170 -20.02 -15.25 -8.96
C ASP A 170 -20.40 -13.99 -8.16
N ALA A 171 -21.55 -13.37 -8.47
CA ALA A 171 -22.07 -12.20 -7.74
C ALA A 171 -22.58 -12.57 -6.34
N SER A 172 -23.36 -13.65 -6.20
CA SER A 172 -23.78 -14.16 -4.88
C SER A 172 -22.59 -14.67 -4.07
N LEU A 173 -21.60 -15.30 -4.70
CA LEU A 173 -20.37 -15.71 -4.03
C LEU A 173 -19.62 -14.49 -3.49
N PHE A 174 -19.33 -13.48 -4.32
CA PHE A 174 -18.70 -12.24 -3.90
C PHE A 174 -19.46 -11.54 -2.76
N ALA A 175 -20.78 -11.42 -2.86
CA ALA A 175 -21.60 -10.84 -1.80
C ALA A 175 -21.48 -11.63 -0.48
N THR A 176 -21.36 -12.96 -0.55
CA THR A 176 -21.18 -13.81 0.63
C THR A 176 -19.81 -13.63 1.29
N LEU A 177 -18.73 -13.59 0.50
CA LEU A 177 -17.37 -13.35 0.99
C LEU A 177 -17.22 -11.94 1.58
N ARG A 178 -17.88 -10.94 0.97
CA ARG A 178 -18.00 -9.57 1.50
C ARG A 178 -18.67 -9.54 2.86
N ASP A 179 -19.86 -10.14 2.99
CA ASP A 179 -20.64 -10.19 4.24
C ASP A 179 -19.84 -10.89 5.36
N MET A 180 -19.03 -11.89 4.99
CA MET A 180 -18.16 -12.65 5.88
C MET A 180 -17.01 -11.84 6.48
N VAL A 181 -16.38 -10.94 5.71
CA VAL A 181 -15.26 -10.10 6.20
C VAL A 181 -15.66 -8.72 6.71
N SER A 182 -16.86 -8.23 6.40
CA SER A 182 -17.30 -6.89 6.86
C SER A 182 -17.26 -6.70 8.39
N PRO A 183 -17.62 -7.68 9.24
CA PRO A 183 -17.48 -7.56 10.70
C PRO A 183 -16.04 -7.31 11.19
N LEU A 184 -15.00 -7.61 10.39
CA LEU A 184 -13.61 -7.33 10.75
C LEU A 184 -13.36 -5.82 10.95
N ASN A 185 -14.14 -4.94 10.32
CA ASN A 185 -13.99 -3.48 10.45
C ASN A 185 -12.52 -3.02 10.24
N ASP A 186 -11.87 -3.59 9.23
CA ASP A 186 -10.44 -3.43 8.97
C ASP A 186 -10.19 -2.77 7.61
N ALA A 187 -9.47 -1.64 7.64
CA ALA A 187 -9.14 -0.85 6.46
C ALA A 187 -8.11 -1.49 5.52
N HIS A 188 -7.43 -2.56 5.97
CA HIS A 188 -6.48 -3.31 5.16
C HIS A 188 -7.07 -4.61 4.59
N VAL A 189 -8.34 -4.92 4.87
CA VAL A 189 -9.04 -6.06 4.24
C VAL A 189 -9.76 -5.61 2.99
N VAL A 190 -9.33 -6.16 1.85
CA VAL A 190 -9.84 -5.87 0.51
C VAL A 190 -10.19 -7.18 -0.19
N ILE A 191 -11.30 -7.19 -0.93
CA ILE A 191 -11.66 -8.26 -1.87
C ILE A 191 -11.77 -7.65 -3.27
N SER A 192 -11.03 -8.20 -4.23
CA SER A 192 -11.16 -7.88 -5.65
C SER A 192 -11.62 -9.11 -6.43
N ALA A 193 -12.76 -8.97 -7.10
CA ALA A 193 -13.51 -10.05 -7.74
C ALA A 193 -13.76 -9.78 -9.24
N GLY A 194 -12.90 -8.96 -9.86
CA GLY A 194 -13.05 -8.53 -11.25
C GLY A 194 -14.39 -7.83 -11.47
N ASP A 195 -15.10 -8.22 -12.53
CA ASP A 195 -16.42 -7.68 -12.88
C ASP A 195 -17.51 -7.94 -11.82
N SER A 196 -17.29 -8.92 -10.91
CA SER A 196 -18.23 -9.21 -9.81
C SER A 196 -18.17 -8.19 -8.68
N GLY A 197 -17.09 -7.39 -8.60
CA GLY A 197 -17.02 -6.23 -7.73
C GLY A 197 -15.71 -6.06 -6.95
N PHE A 198 -15.71 -4.99 -6.16
CA PHE A 198 -14.63 -4.63 -5.24
C PHE A 198 -15.23 -4.35 -3.86
N PHE A 199 -14.56 -4.80 -2.80
CA PHE A 199 -14.88 -4.44 -1.44
C PHE A 199 -13.63 -3.98 -0.70
N GLY A 200 -13.76 -2.84 -0.03
CA GLY A 200 -12.86 -2.33 1.00
C GLY A 200 -13.66 -1.33 1.81
N GLN A 201 -13.37 -1.20 3.11
CA GLN A 201 -14.13 -0.34 4.03
C GLN A 201 -13.19 0.40 4.97
N GLY A 202 -13.57 1.58 5.44
CA GLY A 202 -12.85 2.24 6.52
C GLY A 202 -13.04 1.51 7.85
N ARG A 203 -12.20 1.83 8.85
CA ARG A 203 -12.53 1.54 10.25
C ARG A 203 -13.68 2.49 10.68
N PRO A 204 -14.48 2.17 11.71
CA PRO A 204 -15.44 3.12 12.26
C PRO A 204 -14.78 4.47 12.59
N GLY A 205 -15.38 5.58 12.15
CA GLY A 205 -14.80 6.93 12.28
C GLY A 205 -13.84 7.35 11.15
N THR A 206 -13.48 6.45 10.24
CA THR A 206 -12.68 6.78 9.04
C THR A 206 -13.56 7.35 7.92
N VAL A 207 -13.24 8.55 7.43
CA VAL A 207 -13.70 9.02 6.11
C VAL A 207 -12.63 8.65 5.09
N VAL A 208 -12.95 7.82 4.10
CA VAL A 208 -11.97 7.40 3.08
C VAL A 208 -11.55 8.62 2.24
N PRO A 209 -10.25 8.97 2.14
CA PRO A 209 -9.80 10.08 1.30
C PRO A 209 -10.11 9.85 -0.19
N SER A 210 -10.92 10.71 -0.80
CA SER A 210 -11.08 10.80 -2.25
C SER A 210 -10.38 12.05 -2.79
N PRO A 211 -9.98 12.11 -4.07
CA PRO A 211 -9.36 13.30 -4.65
C PRO A 211 -10.22 14.57 -4.50
N GLN A 212 -11.55 14.43 -4.62
CA GLN A 212 -12.49 15.55 -4.45
C GLN A 212 -12.61 15.99 -2.98
N PHE A 213 -12.53 15.06 -2.03
CA PHE A 213 -12.52 15.41 -0.61
C PHE A 213 -11.18 16.04 -0.19
N ASP A 214 -10.08 15.54 -0.75
CA ASP A 214 -8.73 16.07 -0.53
C ASP A 214 -8.63 17.54 -0.95
N GLN A 215 -9.06 17.84 -2.18
CA GLN A 215 -9.08 19.20 -2.70
C GLN A 215 -9.98 20.12 -1.87
N ARG A 216 -11.20 19.70 -1.52
CA ARG A 216 -12.12 20.49 -0.68
C ARG A 216 -11.54 20.83 0.69
N VAL A 217 -10.84 19.88 1.33
CA VAL A 217 -10.21 20.11 2.64
C VAL A 217 -9.00 21.02 2.50
N LYS A 218 -8.19 20.86 1.44
CA LYS A 218 -7.08 21.77 1.14
C LYS A 218 -7.55 23.21 0.92
N GLU A 219 -8.59 23.40 0.11
CA GLU A 219 -9.21 24.72 -0.14
C GLU A 219 -9.75 25.34 1.16
N HIS A 220 -10.48 24.56 1.97
CA HIS A 220 -11.02 25.02 3.25
C HIS A 220 -9.91 25.47 4.21
N VAL A 221 -8.84 24.69 4.36
CA VAL A 221 -7.69 25.03 5.22
C VAL A 221 -6.98 26.28 4.70
N GLN A 222 -6.78 26.40 3.38
CA GLN A 222 -6.16 27.58 2.78
C GLN A 222 -6.98 28.86 3.03
N GLN A 223 -8.30 28.80 2.84
CA GLN A 223 -9.21 29.93 3.00
C GLN A 223 -9.41 30.33 4.48
N ARG A 224 -9.51 29.35 5.38
CA ARG A 224 -9.91 29.56 6.78
C ARG A 224 -8.73 29.68 7.75
N ASP A 225 -7.72 28.82 7.60
CA ASP A 225 -6.71 28.61 8.65
C ASP A 225 -5.34 29.21 8.26
N LEU A 226 -5.00 29.25 6.96
CA LEU A 226 -3.70 29.74 6.48
C LEU A 226 -3.74 31.19 5.99
N HIS A 227 -4.78 31.59 5.26
CA HIS A 227 -4.88 32.87 4.54
C HIS A 227 -3.72 33.19 3.56
N HIS A 228 -2.87 32.20 3.27
CA HIS A 228 -1.75 32.26 2.33
C HIS A 228 -1.90 31.17 1.26
N PRO A 229 -1.44 31.40 0.01
CA PRO A 229 -1.52 30.39 -1.05
C PRO A 229 -0.57 29.21 -0.78
N LEU A 230 -1.04 28.00 -1.09
CA LEU A 230 -0.21 26.80 -1.08
C LEU A 230 0.52 26.63 -2.41
N ALA A 231 1.84 26.44 -2.36
CA ALA A 231 2.63 25.93 -3.48
C ALA A 231 2.49 24.40 -3.55
N ASP A 232 2.21 23.86 -4.74
CA ASP A 232 2.00 22.43 -4.97
C ASP A 232 3.21 21.74 -5.61
N TYR A 233 3.42 20.50 -5.19
CA TYR A 233 4.46 19.59 -5.67
C TYR A 233 3.84 18.18 -5.81
N ALA A 234 4.52 17.25 -6.48
CA ALA A 234 4.14 15.83 -6.49
C ALA A 234 2.66 15.59 -6.86
N ASN A 235 2.21 16.11 -8.02
CA ASN A 235 0.81 16.10 -8.47
C ASN A 235 -0.20 16.68 -7.45
N GLY A 236 0.21 17.68 -6.67
CA GLY A 236 -0.61 18.29 -5.61
C GLY A 236 -0.77 17.41 -4.37
N ARG A 237 -0.04 16.29 -4.27
CA ARG A 237 -0.04 15.43 -3.07
C ARG A 237 0.73 16.06 -1.91
N ILE A 238 1.73 16.88 -2.24
CA ILE A 238 2.53 17.66 -1.31
C ILE A 238 2.21 19.14 -1.56
N SER A 239 1.87 19.87 -0.50
CA SER A 239 1.64 21.32 -0.59
C SER A 239 2.36 22.05 0.55
N TYR A 240 2.93 23.22 0.28
CA TYR A 240 3.65 24.01 1.28
C TYR A 240 3.26 25.50 1.27
N ALA A 241 3.23 26.13 2.45
CA ALA A 241 3.17 27.58 2.61
C ALA A 241 4.06 28.04 3.77
N ASP A 242 4.70 29.21 3.61
CA ASP A 242 5.28 29.95 4.73
C ASP A 242 4.17 30.75 5.44
N LEU A 243 4.20 30.77 6.77
CA LEU A 243 3.30 31.52 7.64
C LEU A 243 4.14 32.64 8.33
N PRO A 244 4.31 33.80 7.66
CA PRO A 244 5.35 34.78 7.98
C PRO A 244 5.19 35.38 9.38
N ASP A 245 3.97 35.67 9.82
CA ASP A 245 3.66 36.33 11.10
C ASP A 245 4.28 35.65 12.32
N GLN A 246 4.58 34.34 12.23
CA GLN A 246 5.18 33.57 13.30
C GLN A 246 6.46 32.82 12.89
N ASN A 247 6.91 32.97 11.63
CA ASN A 247 7.95 32.18 10.98
C ASN A 247 7.71 30.66 11.12
N TYR A 248 6.48 30.22 10.86
CA TYR A 248 6.14 28.79 10.78
C TYR A 248 6.01 28.34 9.32
N GLY A 249 6.30 27.07 9.06
CA GLY A 249 5.96 26.42 7.80
C GLY A 249 4.70 25.60 7.97
N TYR A 250 3.89 25.50 6.93
CA TYR A 250 2.81 24.54 6.82
C TYR A 250 3.12 23.58 5.67
N LEU A 251 3.37 22.31 5.98
CA LEU A 251 3.60 21.23 5.03
C LEU A 251 2.44 20.25 5.09
N ARG A 252 1.80 20.00 3.96
CA ARG A 252 0.71 19.03 3.81
C ARG A 252 1.17 17.87 2.95
N VAL A 253 0.92 16.63 3.38
CA VAL A 253 1.20 15.42 2.59
C VAL A 253 -0.03 14.50 2.64
N SER A 254 -0.77 14.43 1.53
CA SER A 254 -2.06 13.71 1.43
C SER A 254 -1.96 12.24 1.01
N SER A 255 -0.77 11.78 0.63
CA SER A 255 -0.48 10.37 0.30
C SER A 255 1.02 10.19 0.29
N PHE A 256 1.49 8.96 0.51
CA PHE A 256 2.84 8.51 0.20
C PHE A 256 2.86 7.73 -1.12
N SER A 257 2.19 8.24 -2.15
CA SER A 257 2.14 7.65 -3.50
C SER A 257 1.51 8.60 -4.53
N GLY A 258 1.75 8.33 -5.81
CA GLY A 258 1.13 9.03 -6.94
C GLY A 258 1.75 10.39 -7.21
N TYR A 259 3.00 10.58 -6.82
CA TYR A 259 3.74 11.84 -7.02
C TYR A 259 4.11 12.04 -8.50
N THR A 260 4.24 10.96 -9.25
CA THR A 260 4.54 10.95 -10.70
C THR A 260 3.49 10.18 -11.52
N PRO A 261 3.34 10.48 -12.84
CA PRO A 261 2.52 9.68 -13.75
C PRO A 261 3.05 8.26 -13.98
N VAL A 262 4.36 8.03 -13.80
CA VAL A 262 5.02 6.74 -14.02
C VAL A 262 4.56 5.71 -12.98
N ARG A 263 4.28 6.16 -11.75
CA ARG A 263 3.79 5.36 -10.62
C ARG A 263 4.71 4.18 -10.27
N THR A 264 6.00 4.46 -10.14
CA THR A 264 6.98 3.55 -9.52
C THR A 264 7.52 4.20 -8.25
N PHE A 265 7.93 3.39 -7.28
CA PHE A 265 8.53 3.90 -6.04
C PHE A 265 9.74 4.81 -6.31
N ALA A 266 10.66 4.40 -7.20
CA ALA A 266 11.84 5.19 -7.55
C ALA A 266 11.49 6.58 -8.14
N ALA A 267 10.47 6.67 -8.99
CA ALA A 267 10.04 7.95 -9.56
C ALA A 267 9.38 8.86 -8.51
N ASP A 268 8.54 8.30 -7.66
CA ASP A 268 7.92 9.04 -6.57
C ASP A 268 8.96 9.46 -5.50
N SER A 269 9.97 8.63 -5.22
CA SER A 269 11.07 8.95 -4.29
C SER A 269 11.93 10.12 -4.79
N ALA A 270 12.26 10.15 -6.09
CA ALA A 270 12.98 11.27 -6.69
C ALA A 270 12.16 12.58 -6.71
N GLU A 271 10.85 12.50 -6.96
CA GLU A 271 9.95 13.67 -6.88
C GLU A 271 9.77 14.15 -5.43
N LEU A 272 9.79 13.26 -4.44
CA LEU A 272 9.77 13.61 -3.02
C LEU A 272 11.02 14.42 -2.64
N ASP A 273 12.22 13.95 -2.99
CA ASP A 273 13.46 14.70 -2.72
C ASP A 273 13.44 16.07 -3.41
N ARG A 274 13.08 16.12 -4.71
CA ARG A 274 12.99 17.38 -5.47
C ARG A 274 12.00 18.37 -4.84
N ALA A 275 10.86 17.88 -4.35
CA ALA A 275 9.89 18.70 -3.63
C ALA A 275 10.45 19.19 -2.28
N LEU A 276 11.08 18.32 -1.50
CA LEU A 276 11.63 18.66 -0.19
C LEU A 276 12.87 19.56 -0.27
N ASP A 277 13.65 19.54 -1.35
CA ASP A 277 14.74 20.49 -1.60
C ASP A 277 14.22 21.89 -1.96
N ALA A 278 13.15 21.97 -2.75
CA ALA A 278 12.46 23.24 -3.03
C ALA A 278 11.73 23.80 -1.79
N ILE A 279 11.29 22.92 -0.89
CA ILE A 279 10.62 23.29 0.37
C ILE A 279 11.63 23.61 1.47
N PHE A 280 12.74 22.89 1.62
CA PHE A 280 13.72 23.11 2.70
C PHE A 280 15.00 23.78 2.22
N THR A 281 14.86 25.00 1.70
CA THR A 281 15.99 25.85 1.30
C THR A 281 16.81 26.31 2.52
N PRO A 282 18.11 26.62 2.36
CA PRO A 282 18.96 27.06 3.49
C PRO A 282 18.41 28.27 4.26
N ASP A 283 17.91 29.30 3.57
CA ASP A 283 17.27 30.46 4.19
C ASP A 283 16.09 30.04 5.08
N ARG A 284 15.14 29.29 4.52
CA ARG A 284 13.94 28.85 5.24
C ARG A 284 14.30 27.96 6.43
N LEU A 285 15.27 27.05 6.29
CA LEU A 285 15.77 26.22 7.40
C LEU A 285 16.36 27.05 8.55
N THR A 286 16.98 28.20 8.27
CA THR A 286 17.50 29.09 9.32
C THR A 286 16.43 29.95 10.00
N ARG A 287 15.37 30.36 9.27
CA ARG A 287 14.32 31.24 9.80
C ARG A 287 13.14 30.49 10.44
N LEU A 288 12.85 29.25 10.01
CA LEU A 288 11.69 28.51 10.51
C LEU A 288 11.80 28.20 12.02
N ARG A 289 10.82 28.69 12.78
CA ARG A 289 10.65 28.43 14.22
C ARG A 289 9.90 27.13 14.51
N GLY A 290 9.30 26.52 13.50
CA GLY A 290 8.51 25.30 13.61
C GLY A 290 7.82 24.93 12.31
N LEU A 291 7.33 23.69 12.23
CA LEU A 291 6.58 23.16 11.10
C LEU A 291 5.24 22.58 11.57
N ILE A 292 4.15 22.97 10.93
CA ILE A 292 2.87 22.27 11.01
C ILE A 292 2.87 21.23 9.89
N LEU A 293 2.80 19.95 10.24
CA LEU A 293 2.77 18.85 9.28
C LEU A 293 1.37 18.24 9.24
N ASP A 294 0.63 18.46 8.15
CA ASP A 294 -0.73 17.96 7.98
C ASP A 294 -0.79 16.65 7.20
N LEU A 295 -1.16 15.58 7.92
CA LEU A 295 -1.45 14.24 7.40
C LEU A 295 -2.91 13.83 7.62
N ARG A 296 -3.82 14.77 7.93
CA ARG A 296 -5.21 14.47 8.30
C ARG A 296 -5.94 13.62 7.24
N LEU A 297 -5.56 13.71 5.96
CA LEU A 297 -6.11 12.89 4.87
C LEU A 297 -5.11 11.90 4.25
N ASN A 298 -3.97 11.64 4.89
CA ASN A 298 -2.97 10.71 4.35
C ASN A 298 -3.42 9.25 4.50
N GLY A 299 -4.00 8.71 3.42
CA GLY A 299 -4.43 7.31 3.33
C GLY A 299 -3.28 6.30 3.16
N GLY A 300 -2.02 6.73 3.23
CA GLY A 300 -0.84 5.89 3.09
C GLY A 300 -0.28 5.83 1.66
N GLY A 301 0.32 4.68 1.34
CA GLY A 301 1.18 4.47 0.18
C GLY A 301 2.45 3.72 0.60
N SER A 302 3.62 4.17 0.16
CA SER A 302 4.92 3.62 0.55
C SER A 302 5.34 4.03 1.97
N ASP A 303 5.62 3.04 2.82
CA ASP A 303 6.28 3.21 4.10
C ASP A 303 7.69 3.86 3.95
N SER A 304 8.43 3.49 2.90
CA SER A 304 9.77 4.04 2.62
C SER A 304 9.75 5.52 2.23
N LEU A 305 8.74 6.00 1.50
CA LEU A 305 8.55 7.44 1.26
C LEU A 305 8.22 8.18 2.58
N GLY A 306 7.54 7.52 3.51
CA GLY A 306 7.38 8.01 4.88
C GLY A 306 8.74 8.18 5.59
N LEU A 307 9.57 7.14 5.60
CA LEU A 307 10.91 7.20 6.20
C LEU A 307 11.82 8.24 5.54
N GLN A 308 11.73 8.42 4.21
CA GLN A 308 12.43 9.46 3.45
C GLN A 308 12.00 10.87 3.86
N LEU A 309 10.70 11.12 4.02
CA LEU A 309 10.21 12.39 4.57
C LEU A 309 10.72 12.60 6.01
N ALA A 310 10.69 11.56 6.86
CA ALA A 310 11.15 11.66 8.24
C ALA A 310 12.67 11.97 8.33
N ALA A 311 13.47 11.45 7.40
CA ALA A 311 14.89 11.74 7.27
C ALA A 311 15.18 13.23 7.03
N ARG A 312 14.29 13.94 6.31
CA ARG A 312 14.36 15.39 6.08
C ARG A 312 13.83 16.23 7.28
N LEU A 313 13.43 15.59 8.38
CA LEU A 313 12.78 16.22 9.56
C LEU A 313 13.52 15.95 10.91
N THR A 314 14.78 15.49 10.86
CA THR A 314 15.60 15.20 12.04
C THR A 314 17.08 15.50 11.81
N ASP A 315 17.83 15.79 12.87
CA ASP A 315 19.30 15.92 12.87
C ASP A 315 20.04 14.66 13.37
N ARG A 316 19.34 13.67 13.94
CA ARG A 316 19.98 12.48 14.56
C ARG A 316 19.26 11.17 14.25
N PRO A 317 19.99 10.05 14.04
CA PRO A 317 19.37 8.76 13.79
C PRO A 317 18.55 8.25 14.97
N HIS A 318 17.34 7.76 14.74
CA HIS A 318 16.45 7.24 15.77
C HIS A 318 15.68 6.01 15.30
N PHE A 319 15.10 5.27 16.26
CA PHE A 319 14.16 4.18 15.97
C PHE A 319 12.85 4.78 15.45
N ALA A 320 12.24 4.15 14.46
CA ALA A 320 10.98 4.58 13.87
C ALA A 320 9.80 3.72 14.34
N TYR A 321 9.91 2.43 14.08
CA TYR A 321 8.96 1.37 14.39
C TYR A 321 9.61 0.02 14.03
N ALA A 322 8.98 -1.10 14.36
CA ALA A 322 9.41 -2.42 13.89
C ALA A 322 8.26 -3.15 13.19
N LYS A 323 8.57 -3.86 12.10
CA LYS A 323 7.61 -4.70 11.36
C LYS A 323 7.91 -6.17 11.66
N LYS A 324 6.87 -6.99 11.82
CA LYS A 324 6.97 -8.45 11.82
C LYS A 324 5.72 -9.07 11.21
N THR A 325 5.85 -10.32 10.80
CA THR A 325 4.74 -11.21 10.48
C THR A 325 4.26 -11.93 11.76
N ARG A 326 3.56 -13.06 11.64
CA ARG A 326 2.98 -13.80 12.77
C ARG A 326 4.04 -14.50 13.62
N THR A 327 5.08 -15.05 12.99
CA THR A 327 6.13 -15.86 13.66
C THR A 327 7.54 -15.26 13.59
N THR A 328 7.79 -14.25 12.75
CA THR A 328 9.13 -13.63 12.63
C THR A 328 9.47 -12.68 13.80
N HIS A 329 10.77 -12.48 14.02
CA HIS A 329 11.28 -11.45 14.92
C HIS A 329 10.98 -10.03 14.39
N PRO A 330 10.74 -9.04 15.27
CA PRO A 330 10.60 -7.64 14.86
C PRO A 330 11.83 -7.13 14.09
N GLN A 331 11.65 -6.72 12.85
CA GLN A 331 12.65 -6.02 12.04
C GLN A 331 12.57 -4.51 12.33
N PRO A 332 13.56 -3.92 13.03
CA PRO A 332 13.55 -2.51 13.39
C PRO A 332 13.81 -1.63 12.18
N GLN A 333 12.96 -0.64 11.97
CA GLN A 333 13.15 0.43 11.00
C GLN A 333 13.69 1.66 11.73
N ARG A 334 14.60 2.38 11.09
CA ARG A 334 15.25 3.56 11.65
C ARG A 334 15.16 4.73 10.69
N VAL A 335 15.00 5.93 11.24
CA VAL A 335 15.23 7.16 10.48
C VAL A 335 16.71 7.51 10.61
N THR A 336 17.36 7.78 9.47
CA THR A 336 18.70 8.36 9.40
C THR A 336 18.57 9.76 8.79
N PRO A 337 19.20 10.82 9.34
CA PRO A 337 19.10 12.17 8.80
C PRO A 337 19.57 12.26 7.35
N ALA A 338 18.82 12.97 6.54
CA ALA A 338 19.20 13.37 5.19
C ALA A 338 19.77 14.81 5.18
N PRO A 339 20.47 15.24 4.12
CA PRO A 339 20.89 16.64 3.97
C PRO A 339 19.72 17.63 4.06
N ALA A 340 20.04 18.90 4.38
CA ALA A 340 19.08 20.00 4.48
C ALA A 340 17.86 19.74 5.39
N ALA A 341 18.00 18.92 6.43
CA ALA A 341 16.88 18.52 7.29
C ALA A 341 16.39 19.63 8.25
N PHE A 342 15.07 19.70 8.46
CA PHE A 342 14.46 20.56 9.46
C PHE A 342 14.34 19.84 10.83
N ALA A 343 15.29 20.09 11.74
CA ALA A 343 15.33 19.47 13.07
C ALA A 343 14.53 20.21 14.17
N GLY A 344 13.76 21.25 13.80
CA GLY A 344 13.03 22.10 14.73
C GLY A 344 11.74 21.48 15.30
N PRO A 345 10.94 22.27 16.04
CA PRO A 345 9.64 21.84 16.55
C PRO A 345 8.65 21.49 15.43
N ILE A 346 7.93 20.38 15.57
CA ILE A 346 6.92 19.93 14.59
C ILE A 346 5.60 19.67 15.31
N ALA A 347 4.52 20.25 14.81
CA ALA A 347 3.14 19.94 15.19
C ALA A 347 2.53 19.03 14.11
N LEU A 348 2.39 17.74 14.42
CA LEU A 348 1.83 16.74 13.51
C LEU A 348 0.30 16.67 13.66
N LEU A 349 -0.44 16.86 12.56
CA LEU A 349 -1.90 16.76 12.50
C LEU A 349 -2.30 15.43 11.85
N THR A 350 -3.15 14.66 12.52
CA THR A 350 -3.71 13.39 12.04
C THR A 350 -5.23 13.35 12.24
N SER A 351 -5.91 12.41 11.59
CA SER A 351 -7.35 12.16 11.80
C SER A 351 -7.68 10.67 11.65
N GLY A 352 -8.97 10.29 11.75
CA GLY A 352 -9.43 8.93 11.43
C GLY A 352 -9.23 8.51 9.97
N SER A 353 -8.83 9.46 9.10
CA SER A 353 -8.44 9.25 7.70
C SER A 353 -6.92 9.15 7.49
N THR A 354 -6.11 9.23 8.55
CA THR A 354 -4.67 8.92 8.52
C THR A 354 -4.50 7.39 8.68
N ILE A 355 -4.09 6.69 7.63
CA ILE A 355 -4.13 5.21 7.55
C ILE A 355 -2.83 4.66 6.92
N SER A 356 -2.47 3.41 7.21
CA SER A 356 -1.40 2.67 6.49
C SER A 356 -0.05 3.38 6.62
N ALA A 357 0.64 3.73 5.53
CA ALA A 357 1.89 4.49 5.61
C ALA A 357 1.75 5.87 6.31
N GLY A 358 0.53 6.43 6.40
CA GLY A 358 0.24 7.58 7.26
C GLY A 358 0.33 7.26 8.75
N GLU A 359 -0.06 6.03 9.16
CA GLU A 359 0.10 5.52 10.54
C GLU A 359 1.58 5.21 10.83
N THR A 360 2.32 4.55 9.92
CA THR A 360 3.75 4.21 10.13
C THR A 360 4.64 5.44 10.14
N PHE A 361 4.40 6.43 9.26
CA PHE A 361 5.05 7.74 9.36
C PHE A 361 4.75 8.42 10.69
N THR A 362 3.49 8.38 11.14
CA THR A 362 3.11 8.96 12.44
C THR A 362 3.90 8.30 13.56
N GLN A 363 4.08 6.97 13.55
CA GLN A 363 4.94 6.24 14.49
C GLN A 363 6.40 6.71 14.42
N ALA A 364 6.98 6.81 13.22
CA ALA A 364 8.35 7.29 13.02
C ALA A 364 8.59 8.68 13.62
N MET A 365 7.57 9.54 13.66
CA MET A 365 7.66 10.89 14.21
C MET A 365 7.43 10.97 15.74
N LEU A 366 6.96 9.91 16.40
CA LEU A 366 6.71 9.90 17.86
C LEU A 366 8.01 9.95 18.67
N GLU A 367 9.01 9.15 18.28
CA GLU A 367 10.32 9.06 18.95
C GLU A 367 11.37 10.01 18.37
N ARG A 368 10.97 10.87 17.43
CA ARG A 368 11.86 11.83 16.76
C ARG A 368 12.55 12.76 17.78
N PRO A 369 13.90 12.78 17.86
CA PRO A 369 14.63 13.73 18.67
C PRO A 369 14.28 15.17 18.27
N CYS A 370 13.97 16.02 19.25
CA CYS A 370 13.71 17.44 19.02
C CYS A 370 14.92 18.28 19.46
N HIS A 371 15.48 19.06 18.55
CA HIS A 371 16.60 19.95 18.88
C HIS A 371 16.08 21.23 19.56
N ASN A 372 15.88 21.17 20.88
CA ASN A 372 15.33 22.29 21.65
C ASN A 372 16.44 23.18 22.20
N LYS A 373 16.88 24.20 21.44
CA LYS A 373 18.01 25.07 21.80
C LYS A 373 17.88 25.80 23.16
N ASN A 374 16.68 25.88 23.77
CA ASN A 374 16.42 26.68 24.98
C ASN A 374 15.48 26.02 26.02
N ARG A 375 15.30 24.70 26.06
CA ARG A 375 14.56 24.03 27.16
C ARG A 375 14.92 22.55 27.30
N PRO A 376 14.84 21.95 28.51
CA PRO A 376 14.94 20.51 28.69
C PRO A 376 13.98 19.75 27.76
N THR A 377 14.39 18.56 27.35
CA THR A 377 13.65 17.68 26.45
C THR A 377 12.33 17.24 27.06
N HIS A 378 11.23 17.83 26.60
CA HIS A 378 9.91 17.21 26.69
C HIS A 378 9.59 16.53 25.34
N PRO A 379 9.04 15.30 25.34
CA PRO A 379 8.62 14.63 24.12
C PRO A 379 7.58 15.47 23.36
N GLY A 380 7.60 15.38 22.02
CA GLY A 380 6.81 16.22 21.13
C GLY A 380 5.32 16.21 21.50
N ARG A 381 4.75 17.39 21.78
CA ARG A 381 3.35 17.50 22.24
C ARG A 381 2.38 17.31 21.06
N LEU A 382 1.99 16.07 20.81
CA LEU A 382 0.98 15.72 19.80
C LEU A 382 -0.36 16.42 20.12
N LEU A 383 -0.72 17.43 19.35
CA LEU A 383 -1.93 18.22 19.52
C LEU A 383 -3.16 17.49 18.96
N ARG A 384 -3.64 16.48 19.70
CA ARG A 384 -4.96 15.90 19.46
C ARG A 384 -6.05 16.85 19.95
N ARG A 385 -6.76 17.51 19.02
CA ARG A 385 -8.08 18.12 19.29
C ARG A 385 -9.13 17.46 18.39
N HIS A 386 -10.09 16.80 19.03
CA HIS A 386 -11.28 16.18 18.42
C HIS A 386 -11.04 15.29 17.19
N ALA A 387 -10.24 14.23 17.36
CA ALA A 387 -10.53 12.98 16.67
C ALA A 387 -11.50 12.16 17.54
N ALA A 388 -12.53 11.56 16.95
CA ALA A 388 -13.35 10.56 17.63
C ALA A 388 -12.48 9.31 17.87
N GLN A 389 -12.46 8.84 19.12
CA GLN A 389 -11.60 7.78 19.66
C GLN A 389 -10.07 8.05 19.61
N PRO A 390 -9.32 7.63 20.65
CA PRO A 390 -7.87 7.54 20.56
C PRO A 390 -7.48 6.42 19.58
N PRO A 391 -6.35 6.51 18.87
CA PRO A 391 -5.75 5.32 18.28
C PRO A 391 -5.48 4.31 19.40
N HIS A 392 -5.82 3.06 19.11
CA HIS A 392 -5.59 1.92 19.98
C HIS A 392 -4.07 1.68 20.20
N PRO A 393 -3.66 0.88 21.21
CA PRO A 393 -2.26 0.54 21.47
C PRO A 393 -1.49 0.08 20.22
N PRO A 394 -0.15 0.20 20.20
CA PRO A 394 0.70 0.17 19.01
C PRO A 394 0.26 -0.87 17.97
N HIS A 395 -0.22 -0.37 16.84
CA HIS A 395 -0.66 -1.21 15.73
C HIS A 395 0.54 -1.96 15.16
N LEU A 396 0.50 -3.29 15.33
CA LEU A 396 1.26 -4.22 14.51
C LEU A 396 0.79 -4.05 13.05
N VAL A 397 1.58 -3.38 12.22
CA VAL A 397 1.27 -3.26 10.78
C VAL A 397 1.67 -4.55 10.08
N VAL A 398 0.80 -5.55 10.19
CA VAL A 398 0.77 -6.67 9.26
C VAL A 398 0.03 -6.18 8.02
N HIS A 399 0.69 -6.25 6.87
CA HIS A 399 0.00 -6.14 5.58
C HIS A 399 -0.58 -7.53 5.27
N PRO A 400 -1.89 -7.78 5.45
CA PRO A 400 -2.48 -8.92 4.77
C PRO A 400 -2.28 -8.69 3.26
N PRO A 401 -1.85 -9.71 2.49
CA PRO A 401 -1.73 -9.56 1.04
C PRO A 401 -3.07 -9.11 0.44
N GLN A 402 -3.01 -8.18 -0.52
CA GLN A 402 -4.18 -7.73 -1.28
C GLN A 402 -4.60 -8.81 -2.27
N ARG A 403 -5.35 -9.81 -1.81
CA ARG A 403 -5.63 -11.01 -2.62
C ARG A 403 -6.76 -10.75 -3.62
N ARG A 404 -6.43 -10.85 -4.91
CA ARG A 404 -7.43 -11.13 -5.96
C ARG A 404 -7.92 -12.57 -5.79
N ILE A 405 -9.21 -12.81 -6.02
CA ILE A 405 -9.75 -14.17 -6.17
C ILE A 405 -9.51 -14.58 -7.64
N PRO A 406 -8.62 -15.55 -7.96
CA PRO A 406 -8.22 -15.78 -9.35
C PRO A 406 -9.25 -16.49 -10.24
N HIS A 407 -10.41 -16.88 -9.68
CA HIS A 407 -11.32 -17.88 -10.26
C HIS A 407 -12.79 -17.45 -10.23
N LEU A 408 -13.08 -16.28 -10.79
CA LEU A 408 -14.43 -15.91 -11.26
C LEU A 408 -14.37 -15.85 -12.80
N ARG A 409 -15.40 -16.34 -13.48
CA ARG A 409 -15.29 -16.70 -14.91
C ARG A 409 -15.26 -15.46 -15.81
N GLN A 410 -14.09 -15.14 -16.39
CA GLN A 410 -14.05 -14.29 -17.58
C GLN A 410 -14.66 -15.04 -18.78
N PRO A 411 -15.67 -14.49 -19.48
CA PRO A 411 -16.17 -15.08 -20.70
C PRO A 411 -15.16 -14.92 -21.85
N ASN A 412 -14.92 -16.01 -22.59
CA ASN A 412 -14.02 -16.02 -23.74
C ASN A 412 -14.45 -15.04 -24.84
N LEU A 413 -13.86 -13.85 -24.87
CA LEU A 413 -13.94 -12.95 -26.03
C LEU A 413 -13.14 -13.53 -27.20
N ARG A 414 -13.81 -14.31 -28.06
CA ARG A 414 -13.29 -14.69 -29.37
C ARG A 414 -12.92 -13.43 -30.15
N ARG A 415 -11.62 -13.26 -30.45
CA ARG A 415 -11.11 -12.21 -31.36
C ARG A 415 -11.71 -12.38 -32.77
N THR A 416 -12.81 -11.69 -33.06
CA THR A 416 -13.24 -11.43 -34.43
C THR A 416 -12.30 -10.41 -35.06
N ARG A 417 -11.58 -10.80 -36.12
CA ARG A 417 -10.72 -9.88 -36.88
C ARG A 417 -11.59 -8.83 -37.59
N HIS A 418 -11.27 -7.55 -37.43
CA HIS A 418 -11.81 -6.50 -38.30
C HIS A 418 -11.14 -6.56 -39.69
N PRO A 419 -11.90 -6.46 -40.79
CA PRO A 419 -11.35 -6.13 -42.10
C PRO A 419 -11.19 -4.61 -42.27
N THR A 420 -10.22 -4.21 -43.10
CA THR A 420 -9.93 -2.83 -43.50
C THR A 420 -11.04 -2.20 -44.36
N PRO A 421 -11.21 -0.86 -44.35
CA PRO A 421 -12.29 -0.18 -45.07
C PRO A 421 -11.91 0.25 -46.51
N PRO A 422 -12.86 0.19 -47.47
CA PRO A 422 -12.77 0.90 -48.75
C PRO A 422 -13.43 2.32 -48.68
N PRO A 423 -13.20 3.20 -49.67
CA PRO A 423 -13.42 4.65 -49.54
C PRO A 423 -14.85 5.17 -49.82
N ARG A 424 -15.03 6.47 -49.56
CA ARG A 424 -16.30 7.24 -49.60
C ARG A 424 -17.02 7.23 -50.96
N ALA A 425 -18.36 7.15 -50.92
CA ALA A 425 -19.28 7.60 -51.96
C ALA A 425 -20.46 8.40 -51.36
N ARG A 426 -21.19 9.19 -52.18
CA ARG A 426 -22.16 10.21 -51.76
C ARG A 426 -23.64 9.76 -51.86
N LEU A 427 -24.49 10.44 -51.05
CA LEU A 427 -25.90 10.82 -51.32
C LEU A 427 -26.92 9.75 -51.78
N HIS A 428 -27.91 9.44 -50.94
CA HIS A 428 -29.26 10.03 -51.02
C HIS A 428 -30.13 9.56 -49.84
N GLY A 429 -31.19 10.32 -49.51
CA GLY A 429 -32.05 10.02 -48.36
C GLY A 429 -33.44 9.47 -48.74
N ARG A 430 -34.12 8.86 -47.77
CA ARG A 430 -35.58 8.70 -47.75
C ARG A 430 -36.10 8.60 -46.30
N ARG A 431 -37.21 9.27 -46.00
CA ARG A 431 -37.94 9.18 -44.73
C ARG A 431 -38.95 8.03 -44.79
N ILE A 432 -39.08 7.25 -43.71
CA ILE A 432 -40.34 6.57 -43.34
C ILE A 432 -40.52 6.68 -41.80
N ARG A 433 -41.76 6.93 -41.37
CA ARG A 433 -42.32 6.85 -40.00
C ARG A 433 -43.64 6.01 -40.11
N PRO A 434 -44.42 5.75 -39.05
CA PRO A 434 -44.12 5.05 -37.79
C PRO A 434 -45.20 3.98 -37.44
N ALA A 435 -44.99 3.14 -36.41
CA ALA A 435 -46.05 2.38 -35.73
C ALA A 435 -45.61 2.06 -34.28
N ALA A 436 -46.30 2.58 -33.24
CA ALA A 436 -47.42 1.97 -32.52
C ALA A 436 -46.97 0.85 -31.53
N ARG A 437 -46.77 1.17 -30.24
CA ARG A 437 -47.80 1.18 -29.16
C ARG A 437 -48.36 -0.21 -28.80
N LEU A 438 -48.03 -0.67 -27.58
CA LEU A 438 -49.05 -1.15 -26.65
C LEU A 438 -48.68 -0.78 -25.20
N ARG A 439 -49.69 -0.37 -24.41
CA ARG A 439 -49.65 -0.22 -22.94
C ARG A 439 -50.61 -1.26 -22.37
N LEU A 440 -50.36 -1.74 -21.13
CA LEU A 440 -51.22 -1.49 -19.97
C LEU A 440 -50.72 -2.17 -18.68
N ARG A 441 -51.01 -1.54 -17.54
CA ARG A 441 -50.86 -2.05 -16.15
C ARG A 441 -52.27 -2.55 -15.68
N PRO A 442 -52.53 -2.72 -14.35
CA PRO A 442 -52.05 -3.75 -13.41
C PRO A 442 -53.23 -4.51 -12.77
N ARG A 443 -52.99 -5.43 -11.82
CA ARG A 443 -53.98 -5.75 -10.75
C ARG A 443 -53.35 -6.42 -9.51
N ALA A 444 -53.91 -6.07 -8.36
CA ALA A 444 -53.89 -6.74 -7.04
C ALA A 444 -55.35 -6.64 -6.50
N PRO A 445 -55.72 -7.02 -5.26
CA PRO A 445 -55.03 -7.75 -4.18
C PRO A 445 -55.87 -8.94 -3.63
N LEU A 446 -55.53 -9.51 -2.46
CA LEU A 446 -56.48 -10.06 -1.46
C LEU A 446 -55.80 -10.36 -0.09
N ALA A 447 -56.56 -10.24 1.01
CA ALA A 447 -56.26 -10.63 2.41
C ALA A 447 -57.25 -11.76 2.82
N HIS A 448 -57.19 -12.51 3.93
CA HIS A 448 -56.90 -12.30 5.37
C HIS A 448 -56.48 -13.67 6.01
N HIS A 449 -55.89 -13.79 7.21
CA HIS A 449 -56.55 -13.76 8.54
C HIS A 449 -55.55 -13.63 9.73
N ARG A 450 -56.04 -13.74 10.98
CA ARG A 450 -55.51 -13.07 12.21
C ARG A 450 -55.62 -13.99 13.45
N LEU A 451 -55.06 -13.54 14.60
CA LEU A 451 -55.20 -14.03 16.01
C LEU A 451 -54.17 -15.12 16.43
N LEU A 452 -53.65 -15.22 17.68
CA LEU A 452 -53.64 -14.35 18.89
C LEU A 452 -52.44 -14.72 19.83
N THR A 453 -52.12 -13.85 20.79
CA THR A 453 -51.05 -13.96 21.85
C THR A 453 -51.65 -14.52 23.19
N PRO A 454 -51.01 -14.58 24.42
CA PRO A 454 -49.83 -13.83 24.94
C PRO A 454 -48.93 -14.40 26.10
N SER A 455 -47.95 -13.57 26.54
CA SER A 455 -47.30 -13.48 27.89
C SER A 455 -46.31 -14.60 28.32
N THR A 456 -45.28 -14.42 29.17
CA THR A 456 -44.67 -13.30 29.99
C THR A 456 -43.13 -13.24 29.77
N LEU A 457 -42.31 -12.20 30.03
CA LEU A 457 -42.32 -10.90 30.74
C LEU A 457 -41.51 -10.84 32.07
N ALA A 458 -40.24 -10.37 32.00
CA ALA A 458 -39.43 -9.71 33.05
C ALA A 458 -38.27 -8.93 32.35
N ASP A 459 -38.22 -7.59 32.27
CA ASP A 459 -37.80 -6.59 33.29
C ASP A 459 -36.36 -6.82 33.86
N ARG A 460 -35.48 -5.82 34.01
CA ARG A 460 -35.49 -4.38 33.63
C ARG A 460 -34.08 -3.77 33.86
N LEU A 461 -33.68 -2.75 33.09
CA LEU A 461 -33.04 -1.50 33.60
C LEU A 461 -32.78 -0.52 32.43
N VAL A 462 -33.15 0.74 32.63
CA VAL A 462 -33.20 1.81 31.61
C VAL A 462 -32.78 3.13 32.24
N THR A 463 -32.02 3.96 31.52
CA THR A 463 -32.06 5.44 31.59
C THR A 463 -31.50 6.04 30.28
N PRO A 464 -31.86 7.29 29.88
CA PRO A 464 -32.25 7.55 28.49
C PRO A 464 -31.34 8.52 27.70
N PRO A 465 -31.55 8.66 26.37
CA PRO A 465 -30.97 9.72 25.55
C PRO A 465 -31.84 11.00 25.52
N LEU A 466 -31.20 12.15 25.26
CA LEU A 466 -31.80 13.49 25.07
C LEU A 466 -31.26 14.12 23.75
N PRO A 467 -31.92 15.13 23.16
CA PRO A 467 -32.72 14.86 21.96
C PRO A 467 -32.18 15.47 20.65
N HIS A 468 -32.81 15.07 19.54
CA HIS A 468 -32.55 15.60 18.20
C HIS A 468 -33.02 17.06 18.02
N SER A 469 -32.16 17.88 17.42
CA SER A 469 -32.50 19.22 16.90
C SER A 469 -33.33 19.12 15.61
N GLN A 470 -34.34 19.99 15.47
CA GLN A 470 -35.20 20.04 14.28
C GLN A 470 -34.51 20.70 13.06
N PRO A 471 -34.96 20.38 11.82
CA PRO A 471 -34.45 21.01 10.61
C PRO A 471 -34.98 22.43 10.40
N ILE A 472 -34.12 23.35 9.99
CA ILE A 472 -34.49 24.73 9.61
C ILE A 472 -35.02 24.72 8.17
N HIS A 473 -36.28 25.13 7.98
CA HIS A 473 -36.84 25.43 6.67
C HIS A 473 -36.38 26.82 6.18
N PHE A 474 -35.82 26.89 4.97
CA PHE A 474 -35.75 28.11 4.18
C PHE A 474 -36.76 28.02 3.03
N SER A 475 -37.61 29.04 2.89
CA SER A 475 -38.46 29.26 1.70
C SER A 475 -37.92 30.45 0.90
N PRO A 476 -37.96 30.42 -0.44
CA PRO A 476 -37.37 31.45 -1.28
C PRO A 476 -38.30 32.64 -1.49
N THR A 477 -37.77 33.85 -1.39
CA THR A 477 -38.40 35.06 -1.93
C THR A 477 -38.17 35.16 -3.44
N ALA A 478 -39.24 35.10 -4.23
CA ALA A 478 -39.24 35.50 -5.63
C ALA A 478 -39.46 37.02 -5.76
N PRO A 479 -39.01 37.65 -6.87
CA PRO A 479 -38.99 39.11 -6.99
C PRO A 479 -40.30 39.69 -7.53
N THR A 480 -40.53 40.98 -7.25
CA THR A 480 -41.27 41.88 -8.15
C THR A 480 -40.48 42.04 -9.46
N ARG A 481 -41.04 41.99 -10.67
CA ARG A 481 -42.46 41.92 -11.08
C ARG A 481 -42.79 40.59 -11.75
#